data_AF-A0A1A7ZQQ3-F1
#
_entry.id   AF-A0A1A7ZQQ3-F1
#
_cell.length_a   1.000
_cell.length_b   1.000
_cell.length_c   1.000
_cell.angle_alpha   90.00
_cell.angle_beta   90.00
_cell.angle_gamma   90.00
#
_symmetry.space_group_name_H-M   'P 1'
#
loop_
_entity.id
_entity.type
_entity.pdbx_description
1 polymer ?
#
loop_
_entity_poly.entity_id
_entity_poly.type
_entity_poly.pdbx_seq_one_letter_code
_entity_poly.pdbx_strand_id
1 'polypeptide(L)'
;MKRKKILEQKAFALLTEILTYLGFMWMLLLVAFGQKDPNAFFLNQHIINSFTQNVPDSVSTQGVFMWANTSLLPNLFGEFQGFITDGKSKLVGNARLRQLRVQKNSCQVAGSMLTFVSNCNAVYSWEMEDMGSYEPGWNHSLLDNISTSTSRPWKYQTQSELRNRPFWGRLETYRGGGYVADLGPNLLQARGTLDYLWNNKWLDEYTRAVFAEFTVYNANVNLFCIVTFLMETAAVGAFRLYSELQIVRLYQAMDGLYFSVMVAEILYLLFILYYMFQQGKLMKQQRWSYFKNKWNLLELSIILLSWSAVALFIKRTLLGNRDLAYYQNHKDQFASFYDTATADIMLQYSIAFLVLLSNIKLWHLLRLNPKMNLITAALRRASTHIFLNLVVIAIILVAYAVTSNIIYGWELASYKTFTSALLTLICLQIGIFNFDEVLNDDHLIGGLLFGSCTILLTFVVLNLFVAVILVSLEEEQKQHKPSEEEEVVDLLLNNICSLFGIRYKNEKKLMGLDVNGSGALAVNNSRDFLNTSSADVNIYQKTGH
;
A
#
# COMPACT_ATOMS: atom_id res chain seq x y z
N MET A 1 5.29 53.55 0.73
CA MET A 1 6.60 52.99 0.31
C MET A 1 7.09 51.83 1.20
N LYS A 2 7.22 52.00 2.54
CA LYS A 2 7.71 50.93 3.45
C LYS A 2 6.87 49.63 3.42
N ARG A 3 5.53 49.73 3.46
CA ARG A 3 4.62 48.57 3.38
C ARG A 3 4.79 47.79 2.06
N LYS A 4 4.86 48.47 0.92
CA LYS A 4 5.08 47.86 -0.40
C LYS A 4 6.42 47.09 -0.46
N LYS A 5 7.50 47.67 0.07
CA LYS A 5 8.83 47.03 0.12
C LYS A 5 8.85 45.76 1.01
N ILE A 6 8.11 45.77 2.13
CA ILE A 6 7.95 44.59 3.01
C ILE A 6 7.15 43.48 2.29
N LEU A 7 6.08 43.87 1.58
CA LEU A 7 5.27 42.95 0.77
C LEU A 7 6.11 42.29 -0.34
N GLU A 8 6.92 43.06 -1.07
CA GLU A 8 7.84 42.55 -2.10
C GLU A 8 8.89 41.59 -1.52
N GLN A 9 9.44 41.88 -0.34
CA GLN A 9 10.38 40.96 0.33
C GLN A 9 9.71 39.64 0.76
N LYS A 10 8.48 39.70 1.31
CA LYS A 10 7.71 38.50 1.67
C LYS A 10 7.35 37.67 0.43
N ALA A 11 6.94 38.34 -0.64
CA ALA A 11 6.65 37.74 -1.94
C ALA A 11 7.85 36.96 -2.49
N PHE A 12 9.04 37.57 -2.52
CA PHE A 12 10.25 36.93 -3.00
C PHE A 12 10.66 35.74 -2.13
N ALA A 13 10.54 35.86 -0.80
CA ALA A 13 10.81 34.77 0.13
C ALA A 13 9.89 33.56 -0.12
N LEU A 14 8.58 33.81 -0.30
CA LEU A 14 7.60 32.77 -0.61
C LEU A 14 7.87 32.10 -1.97
N LEU A 15 8.20 32.88 -3.01
CA LEU A 15 8.53 32.33 -4.32
C LEU A 15 9.77 31.42 -4.25
N THR A 16 10.79 31.85 -3.50
CA THR A 16 12.01 31.06 -3.30
C THR A 16 11.71 29.77 -2.53
N GLU A 17 10.85 29.81 -1.52
CA GLU A 17 10.39 28.62 -0.79
C GLU A 17 9.64 27.63 -1.70
N ILE A 18 8.78 28.11 -2.60
CA ILE A 18 8.06 27.27 -3.55
C ILE A 18 9.03 26.61 -4.53
N LEU A 19 9.93 27.37 -5.15
CA LEU A 19 10.87 26.85 -6.14
C LEU A 19 11.83 25.83 -5.52
N THR A 20 12.34 26.11 -4.31
CA THR A 20 13.18 25.15 -3.57
C THR A 20 12.42 23.87 -3.24
N TYR A 21 11.15 23.99 -2.84
CA TYR A 21 10.30 22.83 -2.54
C TYR A 21 9.93 22.01 -3.78
N LEU A 22 9.65 22.65 -4.92
CA LEU A 22 9.41 21.95 -6.18
C LEU A 22 10.66 21.18 -6.62
N GLY A 23 11.85 21.78 -6.46
CA GLY A 23 13.12 21.08 -6.68
C GLY A 23 13.29 19.86 -5.77
N PHE A 24 13.02 20.01 -4.47
CA PHE A 24 13.01 18.89 -3.52
C PHE A 24 12.04 17.77 -3.93
N MET A 25 10.80 18.14 -4.29
CA MET A 25 9.76 17.19 -4.66
C MET A 25 10.11 16.45 -5.95
N TRP A 26 10.68 17.15 -6.94
CA TRP A 26 11.20 16.55 -8.16
C TRP A 26 12.28 15.50 -7.87
N MET A 27 13.25 15.82 -7.00
CA MET A 27 14.29 14.86 -6.61
C MET A 27 13.70 13.66 -5.86
N LEU A 28 12.75 13.88 -4.94
CA LEU A 28 12.06 12.80 -4.24
C LEU A 28 11.33 11.86 -5.23
N LEU A 29 10.63 12.41 -6.21
CA LEU A 29 9.95 11.61 -7.23
C LEU A 29 10.94 10.84 -8.10
N LEU A 30 12.05 11.45 -8.52
CA LEU A 30 13.10 10.75 -9.27
C LEU A 30 13.67 9.56 -8.47
N VAL A 31 13.91 9.73 -7.17
CA VAL A 31 14.35 8.62 -6.30
C VAL A 31 13.26 7.55 -6.18
N ALA A 32 12.00 7.94 -5.98
CA ALA A 32 10.90 7.00 -5.84
C ALA A 32 10.66 6.16 -7.11
N PHE A 33 10.67 6.79 -8.28
CA PHE A 33 10.52 6.10 -9.57
C PHE A 33 11.78 5.34 -9.96
N GLY A 34 12.97 5.83 -9.64
CA GLY A 34 14.24 5.16 -9.92
C GLY A 34 14.40 3.82 -9.18
N GLN A 35 13.77 3.67 -8.01
CA GLN A 35 13.77 2.42 -7.24
C GLN A 35 12.73 1.39 -7.74
N LYS A 36 11.84 1.75 -8.67
CA LYS A 36 10.75 0.88 -9.16
C LYS A 36 10.99 0.46 -10.60
N ASP A 37 10.94 -0.85 -10.85
CA ASP A 37 10.99 -1.41 -12.20
C ASP A 37 9.59 -1.84 -12.65
N PRO A 38 9.05 -1.37 -13.79
CA PRO A 38 7.74 -1.78 -14.28
C PRO A 38 7.66 -3.27 -14.61
N ASN A 39 8.77 -3.91 -14.99
CA ASN A 39 8.80 -5.34 -15.30
C ASN A 39 8.62 -6.22 -14.06
N ALA A 40 8.78 -5.66 -12.86
CA ALA A 40 8.45 -6.37 -11.62
C ALA A 40 7.00 -6.84 -11.61
N PHE A 41 6.05 -6.05 -12.13
CA PHE A 41 4.65 -6.45 -12.22
C PHE A 41 4.45 -7.69 -13.09
N PHE A 42 5.03 -7.70 -14.29
CA PHE A 42 4.91 -8.83 -15.22
C PHE A 42 5.59 -10.10 -14.70
N LEU A 43 6.76 -9.96 -14.06
CA LEU A 43 7.44 -11.09 -13.43
C LEU A 43 6.62 -11.68 -12.29
N ASN A 44 6.02 -10.83 -11.45
CA ASN A 44 5.13 -11.26 -10.36
C ASN A 44 3.95 -12.06 -10.91
N GLN A 45 3.23 -11.49 -11.87
CA GLN A 45 2.05 -12.13 -12.47
C GLN A 45 2.41 -13.46 -13.14
N HIS A 46 3.54 -13.51 -13.85
CA HIS A 46 4.00 -14.73 -14.49
C HIS A 46 4.25 -15.85 -13.46
N ILE A 47 4.98 -15.57 -12.38
CA ILE A 47 5.27 -16.58 -11.36
C ILE A 47 3.98 -17.00 -10.63
N ILE A 48 3.08 -16.08 -10.30
CA ILE A 48 1.79 -16.45 -9.70
C ILE A 48 1.04 -17.40 -10.64
N ASN A 49 0.84 -17.01 -11.90
CA ASN A 49 0.07 -17.81 -12.84
C ASN A 49 0.69 -19.20 -13.06
N SER A 50 2.01 -19.29 -13.23
CA SER A 50 2.69 -20.57 -13.47
C SER A 50 2.50 -21.57 -12.34
N PHE A 51 2.52 -21.12 -11.08
CA PHE A 51 2.51 -21.99 -9.91
C PHE A 51 1.12 -22.16 -9.24
N THR A 52 0.15 -21.27 -9.51
CA THR A 52 -1.15 -21.28 -8.82
C THR A 52 -2.36 -21.51 -9.73
N GLN A 53 -2.24 -21.42 -11.06
CA GLN A 53 -3.40 -21.41 -11.98
C GLN A 53 -4.32 -22.64 -11.88
N ASN A 54 -3.77 -23.82 -11.56
CA ASN A 54 -4.52 -25.08 -11.52
C ASN A 54 -4.81 -25.57 -10.10
N VAL A 55 -4.67 -24.71 -9.09
CA VAL A 55 -4.89 -25.09 -7.70
C VAL A 55 -6.34 -24.76 -7.31
N PRO A 56 -7.15 -25.77 -6.92
CA PRO A 56 -8.48 -25.52 -6.37
C PRO A 56 -8.41 -24.64 -5.12
N ASP A 57 -9.47 -23.89 -4.83
CA ASP A 57 -9.53 -22.99 -3.66
C ASP A 57 -9.29 -23.70 -2.32
N SER A 58 -9.64 -24.98 -2.25
CA SER A 58 -9.34 -25.85 -1.12
C SER A 58 -8.77 -27.19 -1.58
N VAL A 59 -7.64 -27.59 -0.99
CA VAL A 59 -6.98 -28.86 -1.28
C VAL A 59 -6.85 -29.70 -0.01
N SER A 60 -6.98 -31.02 -0.13
CA SER A 60 -6.68 -31.94 0.96
C SER A 60 -5.16 -32.06 1.17
N THR A 61 -4.73 -32.72 2.25
CA THR A 61 -3.31 -33.04 2.46
C THR A 61 -2.67 -33.78 1.28
N GLN A 62 -3.42 -34.68 0.63
CA GLN A 62 -2.98 -35.33 -0.60
C GLN A 62 -2.92 -34.36 -1.78
N GLY A 63 -3.86 -33.40 -1.84
CA GLY A 63 -3.85 -32.32 -2.82
C GLY A 63 -2.60 -31.43 -2.72
N VAL A 64 -2.07 -31.18 -1.51
CA VAL A 64 -0.80 -30.46 -1.31
C VAL A 64 0.36 -31.20 -1.99
N PHE A 65 0.44 -32.52 -1.82
CA PHE A 65 1.46 -33.33 -2.48
C PHE A 65 1.26 -33.40 -3.99
N MET A 66 0.02 -33.55 -4.45
CA MET A 66 -0.28 -33.54 -5.88
C MET A 66 0.15 -32.22 -6.52
N TRP A 67 -0.18 -31.08 -5.91
CA TRP A 67 0.31 -29.77 -6.36
C TRP A 67 1.83 -29.69 -6.38
N ALA A 68 2.51 -30.19 -5.32
CA ALA A 68 3.96 -30.19 -5.28
C ALA A 68 4.56 -30.99 -6.45
N ASN A 69 3.99 -32.14 -6.78
CA ASN A 69 4.50 -33.02 -7.85
C ASN A 69 4.12 -32.55 -9.27
N THR A 70 2.91 -32.02 -9.47
CA THR A 70 2.38 -31.68 -10.80
C THR A 70 2.59 -30.22 -11.20
N SER A 71 2.69 -29.31 -10.22
CA SER A 71 2.84 -27.87 -10.48
C SER A 71 4.14 -27.32 -9.93
N LEU A 72 4.48 -27.56 -8.66
CA LEU A 72 5.68 -26.97 -8.06
C LEU A 72 6.97 -27.51 -8.72
N LEU A 73 7.20 -28.83 -8.71
CA LEU A 73 8.43 -29.41 -9.23
C LEU A 73 8.63 -29.16 -10.74
N PRO A 74 7.65 -29.37 -11.62
CA PRO A 74 7.84 -29.14 -13.06
C PRO A 74 8.11 -27.67 -13.36
N ASN A 75 7.51 -26.74 -12.62
CA ASN A 75 7.77 -25.31 -12.81
C ASN A 75 9.12 -24.85 -12.24
N LEU A 76 9.58 -25.43 -11.13
CA LEU A 76 10.89 -25.12 -10.56
C LEU A 76 12.05 -25.59 -11.45
N PHE A 77 11.89 -26.75 -12.09
CA PHE A 77 12.93 -27.37 -12.93
C PHE A 77 12.46 -27.41 -14.38
N GLY A 78 12.72 -26.33 -15.11
CA GLY A 78 12.42 -26.21 -16.53
C GLY A 78 13.33 -27.06 -17.43
N GLU A 79 13.19 -26.88 -18.74
CA GLU A 79 13.95 -27.60 -19.76
C GLU A 79 15.46 -27.30 -19.68
N PHE A 80 15.83 -26.06 -19.38
CA PHE A 80 17.22 -25.64 -19.20
C PHE A 80 17.65 -25.82 -17.74
N GLN A 81 18.78 -26.50 -17.53
CA GLN A 81 19.28 -26.80 -16.19
C GLN A 81 19.45 -25.53 -15.33
N GLY A 82 18.80 -25.51 -14.17
CA GLY A 82 18.84 -24.40 -13.21
C GLY A 82 17.91 -23.23 -13.54
N PHE A 83 17.16 -23.28 -14.64
CA PHE A 83 16.10 -22.32 -14.97
C PHE A 83 14.72 -22.89 -14.64
N ILE A 84 13.78 -22.01 -14.32
CA ILE A 84 12.38 -22.37 -14.19
C ILE A 84 11.75 -22.57 -15.58
N THR A 85 10.48 -22.96 -15.65
CA THR A 85 9.77 -23.25 -16.91
C THR A 85 9.72 -22.10 -17.92
N ASP A 86 9.98 -20.87 -17.50
CA ASP A 86 10.08 -19.71 -18.40
C ASP A 86 11.35 -19.71 -19.27
N GLY A 87 12.37 -20.50 -18.92
CA GLY A 87 13.67 -20.54 -19.58
C GLY A 87 14.49 -19.24 -19.47
N LYS A 88 14.07 -18.29 -18.65
CA LYS A 88 14.66 -16.94 -18.52
C LYS A 88 15.04 -16.59 -17.07
N SER A 89 14.34 -17.14 -16.09
CA SER A 89 14.60 -16.93 -14.67
C SER A 89 15.34 -18.15 -14.10
N LYS A 90 16.47 -17.88 -13.46
CA LYS A 90 17.34 -18.89 -12.85
C LYS A 90 16.96 -19.10 -11.39
N LEU A 91 16.85 -20.35 -10.96
CA LEU A 91 16.71 -20.69 -9.54
C LEU A 91 17.99 -20.32 -8.78
N VAL A 92 17.86 -19.53 -7.71
CA VAL A 92 18.96 -19.07 -6.87
C VAL A 92 19.04 -19.98 -5.65
N GLY A 93 20.08 -20.81 -5.60
CA GLY A 93 20.26 -21.80 -4.55
C GLY A 93 19.34 -23.00 -4.78
N ASN A 94 18.61 -23.38 -3.75
CA ASN A 94 17.68 -24.51 -3.77
C ASN A 94 16.27 -24.04 -3.40
N ALA A 95 15.26 -24.86 -3.68
CA ALA A 95 13.92 -24.69 -3.15
C ALA A 95 13.73 -25.48 -1.86
N ARG A 96 12.91 -24.95 -0.95
CA ARG A 96 12.71 -25.48 0.39
C ARG A 96 11.24 -25.69 0.67
N LEU A 97 10.91 -26.83 1.27
CA LEU A 97 9.62 -27.07 1.92
C LEU A 97 9.77 -26.89 3.43
N ARG A 98 8.88 -26.12 4.03
CA ARG A 98 8.85 -25.90 5.48
C ARG A 98 7.45 -26.17 6.02
N GLN A 99 7.36 -26.85 7.14
CA GLN A 99 6.10 -27.26 7.75
C GLN A 99 6.01 -26.75 9.19
N LEU A 100 4.82 -26.29 9.56
CA LEU A 100 4.42 -26.03 10.94
C LEU A 100 3.31 -26.98 11.37
N ARG A 101 3.44 -27.45 12.61
CA ARG A 101 2.56 -28.47 13.22
C ARG A 101 2.17 -28.04 14.62
N VAL A 102 1.06 -28.59 15.10
CA VAL A 102 0.62 -28.44 16.49
C VAL A 102 0.87 -29.74 17.27
N GLN A 103 1.00 -29.60 18.58
CA GLN A 103 1.15 -30.73 19.50
C GLN A 103 -0.09 -31.64 19.47
N LYS A 104 0.12 -32.94 19.71
CA LYS A 104 -0.95 -33.95 19.78
C LYS A 104 -1.89 -33.64 20.95
N ASN A 105 -3.20 -33.85 20.75
CA ASN A 105 -4.23 -33.64 21.77
C ASN A 105 -4.21 -32.23 22.38
N SER A 106 -4.08 -31.24 21.50
CA SER A 106 -3.97 -29.83 21.83
C SER A 106 -5.31 -29.15 22.16
N CYS A 107 -6.45 -29.81 21.94
CA CYS A 107 -7.75 -29.27 22.34
C CYS A 107 -8.53 -30.16 23.30
N GLN A 108 -9.42 -29.51 24.07
CA GLN A 108 -10.30 -30.18 25.01
C GLN A 108 -11.55 -30.70 24.28
N VAL A 109 -11.76 -32.01 24.35
CA VAL A 109 -12.96 -32.67 23.84
C VAL A 109 -14.04 -32.64 24.92
N ALA A 110 -15.28 -32.32 24.55
CA ALA A 110 -16.42 -32.40 25.46
C ALA A 110 -16.58 -33.84 26.00
N GLY A 111 -16.88 -33.98 27.30
CA GLY A 111 -16.89 -35.29 27.96
C GLY A 111 -17.79 -36.34 27.29
N SER A 112 -18.91 -35.91 26.71
CA SER A 112 -19.84 -36.75 25.96
C SER A 112 -19.30 -37.28 24.62
N MET A 113 -18.27 -36.64 24.06
CA MET A 113 -17.65 -37.01 22.78
C MET A 113 -16.35 -37.80 22.94
N LEU A 114 -15.80 -37.93 24.15
CA LEU A 114 -14.57 -38.67 24.42
C LEU A 114 -14.64 -40.15 23.98
N THR A 115 -15.84 -40.75 23.97
CA THR A 115 -16.05 -42.13 23.52
C THR A 115 -16.01 -42.27 22.00
N PHE A 116 -16.25 -41.18 21.24
CA PHE A 116 -16.32 -41.19 19.78
C PHE A 116 -15.10 -40.55 19.12
N VAL A 117 -14.47 -39.59 19.80
CA VAL A 117 -13.33 -38.83 19.29
C VAL A 117 -12.21 -38.91 20.31
N SER A 118 -11.20 -39.73 20.00
CA SER A 118 -10.04 -39.94 20.87
C SER A 118 -9.01 -38.81 20.77
N ASN A 119 -8.94 -38.11 19.65
CA ASN A 119 -7.92 -37.10 19.36
C ASN A 119 -8.53 -35.76 18.95
N CYS A 120 -7.96 -34.67 19.44
CA CYS A 120 -8.39 -33.30 19.14
C CYS A 120 -7.19 -32.42 18.85
N ASN A 121 -7.18 -31.82 17.66
CA ASN A 121 -6.07 -31.00 17.19
C ASN A 121 -6.49 -29.54 17.10
N ALA A 122 -5.89 -28.68 17.92
CA ALA A 122 -6.23 -27.27 17.98
C ALA A 122 -5.89 -26.51 16.68
N VAL A 123 -6.44 -25.31 16.54
CA VAL A 123 -5.96 -24.32 15.56
C VAL A 123 -4.52 -23.93 15.93
N TYR A 124 -3.74 -23.47 14.94
CA TYR A 124 -2.38 -23.03 15.19
C TYR A 124 -2.34 -21.88 16.19
N SER A 125 -1.46 -21.98 17.18
CA SER A 125 -1.08 -20.90 18.06
C SER A 125 0.38 -21.09 18.46
N TRP A 126 1.02 -20.02 18.92
CA TRP A 126 2.44 -20.06 19.29
C TRP A 126 2.74 -20.95 20.49
N GLU A 127 1.74 -21.19 21.34
CA GLU A 127 1.86 -22.05 22.54
C GLU A 127 1.69 -23.52 22.18
N MET A 128 0.82 -23.82 21.20
CA MET A 128 0.50 -25.19 20.80
C MET A 128 1.39 -25.71 19.66
N GLU A 129 2.37 -24.92 19.20
CA GLU A 129 3.33 -25.32 18.17
C GLU A 129 4.20 -26.48 18.65
N ASP A 130 4.38 -27.48 17.79
CA ASP A 130 5.23 -28.63 18.06
C ASP A 130 6.68 -28.33 17.66
N MET A 131 7.57 -28.26 18.66
CA MET A 131 9.00 -28.00 18.50
C MET A 131 9.87 -29.23 18.80
N GLY A 132 9.29 -30.43 18.76
CA GLY A 132 9.99 -31.68 19.02
C GLY A 132 11.05 -32.07 17.98
N SER A 133 11.75 -33.16 18.28
CA SER A 133 12.65 -33.84 17.35
C SER A 133 12.17 -35.27 17.18
N TYR A 134 12.02 -35.70 15.92
CA TYR A 134 11.39 -36.95 15.56
C TYR A 134 12.26 -37.76 14.59
N GLU A 135 11.96 -39.05 14.53
CA GLU A 135 12.39 -39.95 13.47
C GLU A 135 11.40 -39.95 12.30
N PRO A 136 11.76 -40.53 11.14
CA PRO A 136 10.84 -40.67 10.01
C PRO A 136 9.50 -41.30 10.42
N GLY A 137 8.40 -40.63 10.08
CA GLY A 137 7.05 -41.02 10.47
C GLY A 137 6.54 -40.42 11.79
N TRP A 138 7.19 -39.37 12.31
CA TRP A 138 6.81 -38.69 13.57
C TRP A 138 6.91 -39.60 14.81
N ASN A 139 7.86 -40.55 14.78
CA ASN A 139 8.16 -41.43 15.90
C ASN A 139 9.17 -40.77 16.84
N HIS A 140 9.04 -41.00 18.15
CA HIS A 140 10.04 -40.57 19.12
C HIS A 140 11.21 -41.55 19.14
N SER A 141 12.44 -41.04 19.12
CA SER A 141 13.64 -41.84 19.33
C SER A 141 13.64 -42.40 20.76
N LEU A 142 13.48 -43.72 20.91
CA LEU A 142 13.47 -44.39 22.23
C LEU A 142 14.88 -44.59 22.82
N LEU A 143 15.95 -44.17 22.13
CA LEU A 143 17.32 -44.22 22.62
C LEU A 143 18.08 -42.95 22.24
N ASP A 144 18.66 -42.28 23.25
CA ASP A 144 19.67 -41.21 23.16
C ASP A 144 21.02 -41.69 22.58
N ASN A 145 21.01 -42.65 21.66
CA ASN A 145 22.22 -43.01 20.94
C ASN A 145 22.41 -42.01 19.80
N ILE A 146 23.37 -41.12 20.03
CA ILE A 146 23.90 -40.08 19.15
C ILE A 146 24.37 -40.74 17.84
N SER A 147 23.44 -41.07 16.95
CA SER A 147 23.73 -41.20 15.53
C SER A 147 23.63 -39.80 14.92
N THR A 148 24.76 -39.28 14.48
CA THR A 148 24.97 -37.94 13.89
C THR A 148 24.24 -37.69 12.58
N SER A 149 23.18 -38.46 12.27
CA SER A 149 22.41 -38.39 11.03
C SER A 149 20.90 -38.42 11.28
N THR A 150 20.39 -37.77 12.32
CA THR A 150 18.95 -37.45 12.38
C THR A 150 18.59 -36.66 11.12
N SER A 151 17.73 -37.24 10.29
CA SER A 151 17.27 -36.70 9.02
C SER A 151 16.68 -35.30 9.23
N ARG A 152 17.33 -34.27 8.64
CA ARG A 152 16.99 -32.84 8.82
C ARG A 152 15.49 -32.49 8.74
N PRO A 153 14.64 -33.15 7.91
CA PRO A 153 13.20 -32.88 7.83
C PRO A 153 12.37 -33.16 9.08
N TRP A 154 12.88 -33.93 10.05
CA TRP A 154 12.13 -34.38 11.23
C TRP A 154 12.56 -33.71 12.53
N LYS A 155 13.55 -32.81 12.45
CA LYS A 155 14.02 -32.00 13.56
C LYS A 155 13.52 -30.56 13.42
N TYR A 156 12.90 -30.04 14.46
CA TYR A 156 12.49 -28.64 14.48
C TYR A 156 13.70 -27.71 14.38
N GLN A 157 13.64 -26.74 13.48
CA GLN A 157 14.64 -25.70 13.32
C GLN A 157 14.08 -24.37 13.77
N THR A 158 14.87 -23.65 14.56
CA THR A 158 14.47 -22.36 15.11
C THR A 158 14.49 -21.26 14.05
N GLN A 159 13.72 -20.19 14.27
CA GLN A 159 13.69 -19.03 13.37
C GLN A 159 15.08 -18.42 13.11
N SER A 160 15.98 -18.45 14.09
CA SER A 160 17.35 -17.95 13.98
C SER A 160 18.22 -18.81 13.08
N GLU A 161 18.07 -20.14 13.15
CA GLU A 161 18.81 -21.09 12.30
C GLU A 161 18.33 -20.98 10.85
N LEU A 162 17.03 -20.86 10.64
CA LEU A 162 16.44 -20.70 9.30
C LEU A 162 16.60 -19.30 8.72
N ARG A 163 17.03 -18.33 9.54
CA ARG A 163 17.12 -16.90 9.19
C ARG A 163 15.80 -16.35 8.62
N ASN A 164 14.70 -16.77 9.22
CA ASN A 164 13.33 -16.38 8.86
C ASN A 164 12.68 -15.57 9.99
N ARG A 165 11.63 -14.83 9.66
CA ARG A 165 10.81 -14.06 10.62
C ARG A 165 9.38 -14.58 10.63
N PRO A 166 8.54 -14.17 11.60
CA PRO A 166 7.14 -14.51 11.59
C PRO A 166 6.46 -14.07 10.29
N PHE A 167 5.62 -14.94 9.74
CA PHE A 167 4.92 -14.75 8.48
C PHE A 167 3.43 -14.51 8.75
N TRP A 168 2.88 -13.44 8.17
CA TRP A 168 1.46 -13.11 8.27
C TRP A 168 0.65 -13.87 7.20
N GLY A 169 -0.03 -14.95 7.58
CA GLY A 169 -0.98 -15.66 6.71
C GLY A 169 -2.37 -15.01 6.71
N ARG A 170 -3.34 -15.61 6.01
CA ARG A 170 -4.74 -15.12 6.03
C ARG A 170 -5.51 -15.62 7.26
N LEU A 171 -5.11 -16.77 7.82
CA LEU A 171 -5.72 -17.31 9.02
C LEU A 171 -5.04 -16.81 10.28
N GLU A 172 -3.71 -17.00 10.37
CA GLU A 172 -2.95 -16.74 11.59
C GLU A 172 -1.54 -16.20 11.29
N THR A 173 -0.86 -15.72 12.33
CA THR A 173 0.56 -15.34 12.27
C THR A 173 1.46 -16.51 12.63
N TYR A 174 2.18 -17.03 11.65
CA TYR A 174 3.05 -18.19 11.80
C TYR A 174 4.45 -17.80 12.26
N ARG A 175 5.07 -18.61 13.13
CA ARG A 175 6.49 -18.43 13.48
C ARG A 175 7.40 -18.73 12.29
N GLY A 176 8.60 -18.14 12.30
CA GLY A 176 9.60 -18.33 11.24
C GLY A 176 10.36 -19.65 11.29
N GLY A 177 10.17 -20.46 12.35
CA GLY A 177 10.76 -21.78 12.52
C GLY A 177 10.03 -22.87 11.72
N GLY A 178 10.34 -24.12 12.03
CA GLY A 178 9.57 -25.28 11.57
C GLY A 178 10.43 -26.48 11.18
N TYR A 179 9.77 -27.49 10.62
CA TYR A 179 10.39 -28.67 10.05
C TYR A 179 10.71 -28.41 8.59
N VAL A 180 11.95 -28.66 8.15
CA VAL A 180 12.45 -28.17 6.86
C VAL A 180 13.07 -29.27 6.03
N ALA A 181 12.66 -29.37 4.77
CA ALA A 181 13.24 -30.24 3.76
C ALA A 181 13.65 -29.42 2.53
N ASP A 182 14.94 -29.42 2.21
CA ASP A 182 15.46 -28.80 0.98
C ASP A 182 15.29 -29.81 -0.18
N LEU A 183 14.71 -29.39 -1.30
CA LEU A 183 14.31 -30.30 -2.38
C LEU A 183 15.53 -30.87 -3.14
N GLY A 184 16.53 -30.05 -3.41
CA GLY A 184 17.76 -30.42 -4.09
C GLY A 184 17.96 -29.64 -5.40
N PRO A 185 19.19 -29.57 -5.93
CA PRO A 185 19.49 -28.81 -7.16
C PRO A 185 18.87 -29.37 -8.44
N ASN A 186 18.43 -30.63 -8.46
CA ASN A 186 17.95 -31.31 -9.67
C ASN A 186 16.55 -31.92 -9.47
N LEU A 187 15.77 -32.02 -10.55
CA LEU A 187 14.42 -32.59 -10.53
C LEU A 187 14.37 -34.02 -9.97
N LEU A 188 15.34 -34.87 -10.31
CA LEU A 188 15.39 -36.26 -9.81
C LEU A 188 15.57 -36.32 -8.29
N GLN A 189 16.43 -35.45 -7.74
CA GLN A 189 16.65 -35.36 -6.30
C GLN A 189 15.44 -34.74 -5.61
N ALA A 190 14.85 -33.69 -6.18
CA ALA A 190 13.64 -33.06 -5.68
C ALA A 190 12.45 -34.02 -5.64
N ARG A 191 12.27 -34.83 -6.69
CA ARG A 191 11.26 -35.89 -6.72
C ARG A 191 11.55 -36.97 -5.68
N GLY A 192 12.80 -37.44 -5.57
CA GLY A 192 13.18 -38.41 -4.54
C GLY A 192 12.95 -37.91 -3.11
N THR A 193 13.26 -36.64 -2.83
CA THR A 193 12.98 -35.99 -1.55
C THR A 193 11.47 -35.90 -1.31
N LEU A 194 10.70 -35.45 -2.31
CA LEU A 194 9.26 -35.31 -2.21
C LEU A 194 8.56 -36.66 -1.98
N ASP A 195 8.97 -37.70 -2.71
CA ASP A 195 8.48 -39.08 -2.54
C ASP A 195 8.85 -39.65 -1.16
N TYR A 196 10.06 -39.37 -0.67
CA TYR A 196 10.49 -39.74 0.68
C TYR A 196 9.60 -39.07 1.75
N LEU A 197 9.31 -37.78 1.63
CA LEU A 197 8.45 -37.06 2.58
C LEU A 197 7.02 -37.63 2.56
N TRP A 198 6.51 -37.97 1.37
CA TRP A 198 5.18 -38.54 1.21
C TRP A 198 5.06 -39.96 1.77
N ASN A 199 5.98 -40.85 1.40
CA ASN A 199 5.98 -42.24 1.85
C ASN A 199 6.09 -42.37 3.38
N ASN A 200 6.78 -41.42 4.02
CA ASN A 200 6.92 -41.35 5.47
C ASN A 200 5.84 -40.50 6.16
N LYS A 201 4.79 -40.05 5.46
CA LYS A 201 3.69 -39.23 6.01
C LYS A 201 4.18 -37.95 6.72
N TRP A 202 5.08 -37.21 6.08
CA TRP A 202 5.59 -35.95 6.63
C TRP A 202 4.47 -34.93 6.84
N LEU A 203 3.43 -34.94 6.00
CA LEU A 203 2.20 -34.18 6.22
C LEU A 203 1.11 -35.08 6.81
N ASP A 204 0.47 -34.63 7.89
CA ASP A 204 -0.59 -35.36 8.57
C ASP A 204 -1.66 -34.42 9.17
N GLU A 205 -2.52 -34.94 10.04
CA GLU A 205 -3.61 -34.20 10.70
C GLU A 205 -3.16 -33.07 11.64
N TYR A 206 -1.89 -33.08 12.07
CA TYR A 206 -1.31 -32.06 12.96
C TYR A 206 -0.68 -30.91 12.19
N THR A 207 -0.46 -31.06 10.87
CA THR A 207 0.03 -29.99 10.01
C THR A 207 -0.96 -28.83 9.97
N ARG A 208 -0.46 -27.60 10.09
CA ARG A 208 -1.28 -26.37 9.99
C ARG A 208 -0.87 -25.47 8.85
N ALA A 209 0.43 -25.42 8.55
CA ALA A 209 0.95 -24.64 7.44
C ALA A 209 2.09 -25.38 6.74
N VAL A 210 2.10 -25.29 5.41
CA VAL A 210 3.18 -25.77 4.55
C VAL A 210 3.62 -24.61 3.68
N PHE A 211 4.91 -24.31 3.72
CA PHE A 211 5.54 -23.28 2.91
C PHE A 211 6.40 -23.93 1.83
N ALA A 212 6.28 -23.44 0.60
CA ALA A 212 7.28 -23.65 -0.45
C ALA A 212 8.00 -22.32 -0.69
N GLU A 213 9.29 -22.31 -0.37
CA GLU A 213 10.15 -21.12 -0.36
C GLU A 213 11.26 -21.30 -1.38
N PHE A 214 11.44 -20.33 -2.28
CA PHE A 214 12.55 -20.30 -3.23
C PHE A 214 12.78 -18.89 -3.75
N THR A 215 13.95 -18.66 -4.34
CA THR A 215 14.28 -17.37 -4.99
C THR A 215 14.66 -17.62 -6.43
N VAL A 216 14.13 -16.81 -7.34
CA VAL A 216 14.50 -16.81 -8.76
C VAL A 216 15.14 -15.49 -9.15
N TYR A 217 16.06 -15.52 -10.09
CA TYR A 217 16.72 -14.34 -10.63
C TYR A 217 16.54 -14.29 -12.15
N ASN A 218 15.90 -13.23 -12.64
CA ASN A 218 15.77 -12.99 -14.08
C ASN A 218 16.86 -12.03 -14.55
N ALA A 219 17.79 -12.55 -15.36
CA ALA A 219 18.95 -11.78 -15.81
C ALA A 219 18.59 -10.69 -16.84
N ASN A 220 17.49 -10.83 -17.58
CA ASN A 220 17.11 -9.88 -18.63
C ASN A 220 16.65 -8.53 -18.05
N VAL A 221 15.92 -8.59 -16.94
CA VAL A 221 15.43 -7.40 -16.22
C VAL A 221 16.22 -7.13 -14.93
N ASN A 222 17.17 -8.00 -14.58
CA ASN A 222 18.00 -7.92 -13.38
C ASN A 222 17.16 -7.77 -12.08
N LEU A 223 16.19 -8.67 -11.91
CA LEU A 223 15.30 -8.72 -10.75
C LEU A 223 15.40 -10.07 -10.06
N PHE A 224 15.53 -10.04 -8.74
CA PHE A 224 15.33 -11.20 -7.87
C PHE A 224 13.86 -11.23 -7.46
N CYS A 225 13.23 -12.40 -7.56
CA CYS A 225 11.90 -12.64 -7.02
C CYS A 225 11.98 -13.72 -5.95
N ILE A 226 11.62 -13.35 -4.74
CA ILE A 226 11.62 -14.22 -3.56
C ILE A 226 10.19 -14.67 -3.38
N VAL A 227 9.98 -15.97 -3.51
CA VAL A 227 8.67 -16.60 -3.61
C VAL A 227 8.41 -17.39 -2.34
N THR A 228 7.26 -17.13 -1.73
CA THR A 228 6.73 -17.90 -0.61
C THR A 228 5.30 -18.30 -0.93
N PHE A 229 5.08 -19.59 -1.20
CA PHE A 229 3.74 -20.17 -1.26
C PHE A 229 3.39 -20.76 0.10
N LEU A 230 2.32 -20.28 0.71
CA LEU A 230 1.79 -20.76 1.98
C LEU A 230 0.50 -21.55 1.69
N MET A 231 0.47 -22.82 2.06
CA MET A 231 -0.75 -23.59 2.19
C MET A 231 -1.12 -23.69 3.67
N GLU A 232 -2.26 -23.11 4.06
CA GLU A 232 -2.70 -23.05 5.45
C GLU A 232 -4.07 -23.70 5.68
N THR A 233 -4.28 -24.28 6.88
CA THR A 233 -5.55 -24.91 7.27
C THR A 233 -6.01 -24.49 8.66
N ALA A 234 -7.32 -24.21 8.80
CA ALA A 234 -7.97 -23.83 10.06
C ALA A 234 -8.34 -25.03 10.95
N ALA A 235 -7.55 -26.11 10.92
CA ALA A 235 -7.84 -27.41 11.55
C ALA A 235 -9.05 -28.18 10.99
N VAL A 236 -9.69 -27.68 9.92
CA VAL A 236 -10.82 -28.34 9.22
C VAL A 236 -10.35 -29.44 8.25
N GLY A 237 -9.04 -29.55 8.00
CA GLY A 237 -8.45 -30.57 7.10
C GLY A 237 -8.39 -30.15 5.62
N ALA A 238 -8.87 -28.94 5.30
CA ALA A 238 -8.71 -28.33 3.99
C ALA A 238 -7.63 -27.23 4.04
N PHE A 239 -6.68 -27.30 3.10
CA PHE A 239 -5.63 -26.30 2.90
C PHE A 239 -6.07 -25.28 1.84
N ARG A 240 -5.73 -24.02 2.08
CA ARG A 240 -5.89 -22.94 1.10
C ARG A 240 -4.52 -22.39 0.73
N LEU A 241 -4.32 -22.15 -0.56
CA LEU A 241 -3.08 -21.57 -1.08
C LEU A 241 -3.12 -20.05 -1.00
N TYR A 242 -2.05 -19.48 -0.46
CA TYR A 242 -1.73 -18.07 -0.44
C TYR A 242 -0.34 -17.88 -1.04
N SER A 243 -0.17 -16.87 -1.88
CA SER A 243 1.09 -16.55 -2.53
C SER A 243 1.59 -15.18 -2.10
N GLU A 244 2.85 -15.11 -1.68
CA GLU A 244 3.55 -13.86 -1.44
C GLU A 244 4.85 -13.84 -2.26
N LEU A 245 4.97 -12.83 -3.11
CA LEU A 245 6.13 -12.63 -3.97
C LEU A 245 6.73 -11.26 -3.69
N GLN A 246 8.03 -11.23 -3.43
CA GLN A 246 8.76 -10.02 -3.14
C GLN A 246 9.86 -9.84 -4.19
N ILE A 247 9.82 -8.72 -4.92
CA ILE A 247 10.75 -8.45 -6.02
C ILE A 247 11.75 -7.39 -5.59
N VAL A 248 13.03 -7.72 -5.71
CA VAL A 248 14.14 -6.88 -5.25
C VAL A 248 15.21 -6.81 -6.33
N ARG A 249 15.79 -5.63 -6.52
CA ARG A 249 16.97 -5.43 -7.36
C ARG A 249 18.22 -5.39 -6.49
N LEU A 250 18.99 -6.48 -6.48
CA LEU A 250 20.23 -6.59 -5.69
C LEU A 250 21.45 -6.11 -6.47
N TYR A 251 21.53 -6.41 -7.77
CA TYR A 251 22.58 -5.88 -8.62
C TYR A 251 22.17 -4.53 -9.19
N GLN A 252 22.98 -3.51 -8.96
CA GLN A 252 22.81 -2.21 -9.58
C GLN A 252 23.39 -2.28 -11.00
N ALA A 253 22.56 -2.07 -12.04
CA ALA A 253 23.07 -2.01 -13.40
C ALA A 253 23.59 -0.59 -13.68
N MET A 254 24.77 -0.51 -14.28
CA MET A 254 25.45 0.74 -14.60
C MET A 254 24.90 1.33 -15.91
N ASP A 255 23.62 1.73 -15.90
CA ASP A 255 22.98 2.41 -17.04
C ASP A 255 23.01 3.93 -16.87
N GLY A 256 22.81 4.70 -17.95
CA GLY A 256 22.76 6.18 -17.88
C GLY A 256 21.66 6.71 -16.95
N LEU A 257 20.55 5.98 -16.81
CA LEU A 257 19.48 6.31 -15.85
C LEU A 257 19.93 6.11 -14.40
N TYR A 258 20.81 5.14 -14.12
CA TYR A 258 21.35 4.92 -12.78
C TYR A 258 22.18 6.12 -12.31
N PHE A 259 23.00 6.70 -13.19
CA PHE A 259 23.75 7.92 -12.86
C PHE A 259 22.82 9.07 -12.48
N SER A 260 21.73 9.28 -13.24
CA SER A 260 20.74 10.31 -12.93
C SER A 260 20.04 10.08 -11.58
N VAL A 261 19.69 8.83 -11.25
CA VAL A 261 19.08 8.49 -9.96
C VAL A 261 20.08 8.69 -8.82
N MET A 262 21.34 8.30 -8.98
CA MET A 262 22.39 8.51 -7.97
C MET A 262 22.61 10.00 -7.67
N VAL A 263 22.65 10.85 -8.71
CA VAL A 263 22.74 12.30 -8.53
C VAL A 263 21.51 12.85 -7.81
N ALA A 264 20.30 12.36 -8.15
CA ALA A 264 19.07 12.76 -7.47
C ALA A 264 19.07 12.34 -5.98
N GLU A 265 19.59 11.16 -5.64
CA GLU A 265 19.73 10.70 -4.24
C GLU A 265 20.67 11.62 -3.44
N ILE A 266 21.82 12.01 -4.02
CA ILE A 266 22.77 12.94 -3.38
C ILE A 266 22.12 14.32 -3.19
N LEU A 267 21.48 14.86 -4.23
CA LEU A 267 20.79 16.16 -4.14
C LEU A 267 19.64 16.12 -3.12
N TYR A 268 18.88 15.03 -3.08
CA TYR A 268 17.83 14.82 -2.09
C TYR A 268 18.38 14.86 -0.66
N LEU A 269 19.50 14.18 -0.40
CA LEU A 269 20.17 14.24 0.90
C LEU A 269 20.61 15.66 1.27
N LEU A 270 21.12 16.43 0.31
CA LEU A 270 21.48 17.84 0.54
C LEU A 270 20.25 18.69 0.90
N PHE A 271 19.10 18.48 0.23
CA PHE A 271 17.85 19.15 0.61
C PHE A 271 17.39 18.78 2.03
N ILE A 272 17.51 17.51 2.42
CA ILE A 272 17.17 17.08 3.79
C ILE A 272 18.07 17.76 4.82
N LEU A 273 19.37 17.87 4.57
CA LEU A 273 20.30 18.60 5.46
C LEU A 273 19.95 20.09 5.55
N TYR A 274 19.63 20.72 4.42
CA TYR A 274 19.17 22.11 4.37
C TYR A 274 17.90 22.32 5.21
N TYR A 275 16.87 21.49 5.00
CA TYR A 275 15.61 21.59 5.77
C TYR A 275 15.82 21.26 7.24
N MET A 276 16.68 20.30 7.59
CA MET A 276 17.04 20.02 8.98
C MET A 276 17.63 21.24 9.68
N PHE A 277 18.56 21.94 9.02
CA PHE A 277 19.16 23.15 9.58
C PHE A 277 18.10 24.26 9.78
N GLN A 278 17.24 24.48 8.79
CA GLN A 278 16.16 25.47 8.86
C GLN A 278 15.19 25.15 10.00
N GLN A 279 14.75 23.89 10.13
CA GLN A 279 13.87 23.45 11.20
C GLN A 279 14.53 23.48 12.58
N GLY A 280 15.82 23.16 12.67
CA GLY A 280 16.59 23.27 13.91
C GLY A 280 16.65 24.71 14.43
N LYS A 281 16.83 25.70 13.54
CA LYS A 281 16.77 27.13 13.89
C LYS A 281 15.37 27.53 14.38
N LEU A 282 14.32 27.10 13.68
CA LEU A 282 12.92 27.36 14.07
C LEU A 282 12.58 26.74 15.44
N MET A 283 13.02 25.50 15.68
CA MET A 283 12.83 24.80 16.94
C MET A 283 13.53 25.51 18.11
N LYS A 284 14.74 26.03 17.90
CA LYS A 284 15.47 26.83 18.91
C LYS A 284 14.74 28.14 19.26
N GLN A 285 14.11 28.78 18.28
CA GLN A 285 13.37 30.03 18.48
C GLN A 285 12.00 29.82 19.16
N GLN A 286 11.22 28.84 18.68
CA GLN A 286 9.83 28.62 19.11
C GLN A 286 9.70 27.66 20.31
N ARG A 287 10.74 26.88 20.64
CA ARG A 287 10.76 25.89 21.74
C ARG A 287 9.50 25.00 21.72
N TRP A 288 8.73 24.99 22.81
CA TRP A 288 7.50 24.19 22.94
C TRP A 288 6.36 24.64 22.01
N SER A 289 6.36 25.89 21.56
CA SER A 289 5.36 26.35 20.59
C SER A 289 5.54 25.68 19.23
N TYR A 290 6.73 25.17 18.93
CA TYR A 290 7.02 24.47 17.68
C TYR A 290 6.15 23.22 17.52
N PHE A 291 6.08 22.39 18.56
CA PHE A 291 5.33 21.12 18.53
C PHE A 291 3.81 21.30 18.55
N LYS A 292 3.31 22.50 18.87
CA LYS A 292 1.87 22.81 18.78
C LYS A 292 1.43 23.14 17.36
N ASN A 293 2.35 23.52 16.47
CA ASN A 293 2.01 23.86 15.09
C ASN A 293 1.99 22.61 14.20
N LYS A 294 0.84 22.31 13.59
CA LYS A 294 0.62 21.13 12.74
C LYS A 294 1.57 21.09 11.53
N TRP A 295 1.91 22.23 10.95
CA TRP A 295 2.78 22.31 9.77
C TRP A 295 4.24 22.04 10.11
N ASN A 296 4.70 22.56 11.25
CA ASN A 296 6.04 22.25 11.76
C ASN A 296 6.19 20.75 12.06
N LEU A 297 5.15 20.12 12.63
CA LEU A 297 5.11 18.69 12.87
C LEU A 297 5.14 17.86 11.57
N LEU A 298 4.44 18.30 10.53
CA LEU A 298 4.51 17.70 9.19
C LEU A 298 5.94 17.75 8.64
N GLU A 299 6.62 18.89 8.70
CA GLU A 299 8.00 19.04 8.22
C GLU A 299 8.99 18.19 9.01
N LEU A 300 8.85 18.16 10.34
CA LEU A 300 9.63 17.27 11.20
C LEU A 300 9.41 15.80 10.83
N SER A 301 8.17 15.41 10.52
CA SER A 301 7.82 14.03 10.15
C SER A 301 8.47 13.63 8.82
N ILE A 302 8.49 14.53 7.83
CA ILE A 302 9.19 14.30 6.54
C ILE A 302 10.70 14.10 6.78
N ILE A 303 11.32 14.92 7.63
CA ILE A 303 12.75 14.81 7.94
C ILE A 303 13.05 13.50 8.68
N LEU A 304 12.27 13.14 9.71
CA LEU A 304 12.50 11.90 10.45
C LEU A 304 12.34 10.67 9.55
N LEU A 305 11.31 10.66 8.71
CA LEU A 305 11.07 9.56 7.80
C LEU A 305 12.11 9.47 6.68
N SER A 306 12.69 10.59 6.23
CA SER A 306 13.76 10.57 5.24
C SER A 306 15.04 9.95 5.81
N TRP A 307 15.41 10.27 7.05
CA TRP A 307 16.52 9.58 7.73
C TRP A 307 16.24 8.10 7.97
N SER A 308 15.01 7.74 8.32
CA SER A 308 14.59 6.34 8.41
C SER A 308 14.74 5.62 7.07
N ALA A 309 14.33 6.24 5.96
CA ALA A 309 14.48 5.69 4.62
C ALA A 309 15.96 5.50 4.24
N VAL A 310 16.83 6.45 4.56
CA VAL A 310 18.29 6.33 4.35
C VAL A 310 18.87 5.16 5.15
N ALA A 311 18.49 5.03 6.43
CA ALA A 311 18.93 3.91 7.26
C ALA A 311 18.45 2.55 6.71
N LEU A 312 17.19 2.48 6.23
CA LEU A 312 16.64 1.28 5.59
C LEU A 312 17.33 0.96 4.26
N PHE A 313 17.69 1.97 3.46
CA PHE A 313 18.45 1.80 2.23
C PHE A 313 19.83 1.20 2.51
N ILE A 314 20.56 1.73 3.49
CA ILE A 314 21.87 1.19 3.91
C ILE A 314 21.71 -0.25 4.42
N LYS A 315 20.70 -0.49 5.28
CA LYS A 315 20.40 -1.83 5.81
C LYS A 315 20.10 -2.83 4.69
N ARG A 316 19.25 -2.47 3.72
CA ARG A 316 18.93 -3.29 2.54
C ARG A 316 20.20 -3.66 1.77
N THR A 317 21.07 -2.69 1.50
CA THR A 317 22.32 -2.92 0.75
C THR A 317 23.28 -3.85 1.50
N LEU A 318 23.43 -3.65 2.82
CA LEU A 318 24.27 -4.52 3.65
C LEU A 318 23.75 -5.96 3.72
N LEU A 319 22.43 -6.13 3.92
CA LEU A 319 21.80 -7.45 3.96
C LEU A 319 21.88 -8.14 2.59
N GLY A 320 21.61 -7.42 1.50
CA GLY A 320 21.70 -7.94 0.14
C GLY A 320 23.12 -8.42 -0.20
N ASN A 321 24.15 -7.66 0.14
CA ASN A 321 25.54 -8.07 -0.07
C ASN A 321 25.91 -9.31 0.76
N ARG A 322 25.47 -9.37 2.02
CA ARG A 322 25.68 -10.54 2.90
C ARG A 322 25.01 -11.79 2.33
N ASP A 323 23.75 -11.67 1.92
CA ASP A 323 22.94 -12.80 1.44
C ASP A 323 23.47 -13.30 0.08
N LEU A 324 23.91 -12.38 -0.77
CA LEU A 324 24.56 -12.71 -2.03
C LEU A 324 25.91 -13.41 -1.82
N ALA A 325 26.74 -12.93 -0.88
CA ALA A 325 28.00 -13.57 -0.53
C ALA A 325 27.77 -14.98 0.06
N TYR A 326 26.72 -15.17 0.88
CA TYR A 326 26.33 -16.48 1.38
C TYR A 326 25.98 -17.44 0.24
N TYR A 327 25.14 -16.99 -0.70
CA TYR A 327 24.78 -17.77 -1.89
C TYR A 327 25.99 -18.13 -2.76
N GLN A 328 26.92 -17.19 -2.98
CA GLN A 328 28.12 -17.44 -3.77
C GLN A 328 29.00 -18.56 -3.17
N ASN A 329 29.05 -18.65 -1.84
CA ASN A 329 29.79 -19.68 -1.12
C ASN A 329 29.02 -21.01 -0.98
N HIS A 330 27.69 -21.01 -1.08
CA HIS A 330 26.83 -22.19 -0.86
C HIS A 330 25.78 -22.35 -1.96
N LYS A 331 26.23 -22.49 -3.21
CA LYS A 331 25.33 -22.55 -4.39
C LYS A 331 24.31 -23.69 -4.36
N ASP A 332 24.65 -24.81 -3.74
CA ASP A 332 23.80 -26.01 -3.69
C ASP A 332 22.80 -26.00 -2.51
N GLN A 333 22.85 -24.98 -1.64
CA GLN A 333 21.99 -24.86 -0.47
C GLN A 333 20.93 -23.76 -0.66
N PHE A 334 19.84 -23.85 0.10
CA PHE A 334 18.85 -22.78 0.16
C PHE A 334 19.47 -21.51 0.76
N ALA A 335 19.32 -20.39 0.07
CA ALA A 335 19.73 -19.07 0.55
C ALA A 335 18.48 -18.24 0.89
N SER A 336 18.31 -17.87 2.16
CA SER A 336 17.20 -17.00 2.58
C SER A 336 17.54 -15.54 2.26
N PHE A 337 16.72 -14.91 1.42
CA PHE A 337 16.75 -13.47 1.14
C PHE A 337 15.60 -12.72 1.85
N TYR A 338 14.88 -13.39 2.76
CA TYR A 338 13.69 -12.87 3.41
C TYR A 338 13.94 -11.55 4.17
N ASP A 339 15.01 -11.48 4.95
CA ASP A 339 15.41 -10.26 5.68
C ASP A 339 15.69 -9.09 4.72
N THR A 340 16.34 -9.37 3.58
CA THR A 340 16.68 -8.36 2.56
C THR A 340 15.42 -7.82 1.91
N ALA A 341 14.47 -8.69 1.56
CA ALA A 341 13.22 -8.27 0.94
C ALA A 341 12.27 -7.57 1.91
N THR A 342 12.25 -7.97 3.19
CA THR A 342 11.56 -7.22 4.24
C THR A 342 12.12 -5.80 4.37
N ALA A 343 13.44 -5.64 4.36
CA ALA A 343 14.07 -4.32 4.39
C ALA A 343 13.71 -3.47 3.16
N ASP A 344 13.64 -4.08 1.97
CA ASP A 344 13.20 -3.41 0.75
C ASP A 344 11.73 -2.96 0.82
N ILE A 345 10.82 -3.81 1.29
CA ILE A 345 9.41 -3.45 1.49
C ILE A 345 9.26 -2.28 2.47
N MET A 346 9.96 -2.31 3.60
CA MET A 346 9.92 -1.23 4.58
C MET A 346 10.47 0.09 4.01
N LEU A 347 11.52 0.01 3.17
CA LEU A 347 12.03 1.16 2.44
C LEU A 347 10.96 1.70 1.47
N GLN A 348 10.30 0.84 0.71
CA GLN A 348 9.25 1.22 -0.22
C GLN A 348 8.06 1.89 0.48
N TYR A 349 7.62 1.37 1.62
CA TYR A 349 6.57 2.01 2.44
C TYR A 349 7.01 3.37 2.97
N SER A 350 8.27 3.48 3.43
CA SER A 350 8.82 4.76 3.87
C SER A 350 8.84 5.80 2.75
N ILE A 351 9.28 5.42 1.55
CA ILE A 351 9.27 6.30 0.36
C ILE A 351 7.84 6.69 -0.03
N ALA A 352 6.90 5.74 -0.05
CA ALA A 352 5.51 6.02 -0.39
C ALA A 352 4.87 7.03 0.58
N PHE A 353 5.11 6.86 1.88
CA PHE A 353 4.60 7.79 2.88
C PHE A 353 5.33 9.15 2.85
N LEU A 354 6.63 9.19 2.51
CA LEU A 354 7.35 10.44 2.23
C LEU A 354 6.72 11.21 1.07
N VAL A 355 6.42 10.52 -0.03
CA VAL A 355 5.75 11.13 -1.19
C VAL A 355 4.37 11.63 -0.79
N LEU A 356 3.60 10.84 -0.03
CA LEU A 356 2.28 11.26 0.49
C LEU A 356 2.36 12.54 1.32
N LEU A 357 3.21 12.57 2.36
CA LEU A 357 3.38 13.75 3.21
C LEU A 357 3.89 14.97 2.42
N SER A 358 4.79 14.73 1.46
CA SER A 358 5.31 15.80 0.60
C SER A 358 4.22 16.37 -0.31
N ASN A 359 3.30 15.55 -0.80
CA ASN A 359 2.14 16.04 -1.54
C ASN A 359 1.17 16.85 -0.65
N ILE A 360 0.98 16.46 0.61
CA ILE A 360 0.20 17.26 1.58
C ILE A 360 0.87 18.63 1.83
N LYS A 361 2.20 18.68 1.95
CA LYS A 361 2.92 19.97 2.06
C LYS A 361 2.81 20.80 0.78
N LEU A 362 2.78 20.17 -0.40
CA LEU A 362 2.52 20.88 -1.66
C LEU A 362 1.14 21.56 -1.64
N TRP A 363 0.11 20.87 -1.15
CA TRP A 363 -1.22 21.46 -0.96
C TRP A 363 -1.19 22.70 -0.05
N HIS A 364 -0.38 22.68 1.01
CA HIS A 364 -0.21 23.86 1.86
C HIS A 364 0.37 25.06 1.12
N LEU A 365 1.34 24.83 0.23
CA LEU A 365 1.93 25.90 -0.58
C LEU A 365 0.94 26.44 -1.64
N LEU A 366 -0.01 25.62 -2.08
CA LEU A 366 -1.09 26.04 -2.99
C LEU A 366 -2.13 26.96 -2.36
N ARG A 367 -2.12 27.17 -1.03
CA ARG A 367 -3.00 28.16 -0.35
C ARG A 367 -2.79 29.59 -0.83
N LEU A 368 -1.69 29.85 -1.53
CA LEU A 368 -1.43 31.14 -2.18
C LEU A 368 -2.49 31.46 -3.24
N ASN A 369 -3.14 30.45 -3.83
CA ASN A 369 -4.29 30.71 -4.69
C ASN A 369 -5.51 31.05 -3.83
N PRO A 370 -6.12 32.24 -3.99
CA PRO A 370 -7.25 32.67 -3.16
C PRO A 370 -8.46 31.74 -3.23
N LYS A 371 -8.69 31.09 -4.38
CA LYS A 371 -9.75 30.08 -4.50
C LYS A 371 -9.48 28.85 -3.64
N MET A 372 -8.22 28.40 -3.58
CA MET A 372 -7.82 27.24 -2.76
C MET A 372 -7.80 27.57 -1.27
N ASN A 373 -7.42 28.80 -0.92
CA ASN A 373 -7.47 29.26 0.47
C ASN A 373 -8.91 29.32 0.99
N LEU A 374 -9.84 29.82 0.16
CA LEU A 374 -11.27 29.85 0.48
C LEU A 374 -11.80 28.43 0.77
N ILE A 375 -11.48 27.45 -0.10
CA ILE A 375 -11.86 26.04 0.13
C ILE A 375 -11.27 25.52 1.44
N THR A 376 -9.99 25.81 1.71
CA THR A 376 -9.31 25.34 2.94
C THR A 376 -9.90 25.99 4.21
N ALA A 377 -10.29 27.26 4.14
CA ALA A 377 -10.95 27.98 5.22
C ALA A 377 -12.35 27.41 5.49
N ALA A 378 -13.14 27.19 4.44
CA ALA A 378 -14.46 26.57 4.52
C ALA A 378 -14.40 25.16 5.11
N LEU A 379 -13.45 24.34 4.66
CA LEU A 379 -13.27 22.99 5.21
C LEU A 379 -12.86 23.02 6.69
N ARG A 380 -12.02 24.00 7.08
CA ARG A 380 -11.62 24.17 8.48
C ARG A 380 -12.80 24.58 9.35
N ARG A 381 -13.65 25.50 8.88
CA ARG A 381 -14.87 25.91 9.58
C ARG A 381 -15.88 24.76 9.70
N ALA A 382 -16.08 24.05 8.60
CA ALA A 382 -16.97 22.88 8.55
C ALA A 382 -16.42 21.66 9.29
N SER A 383 -15.15 21.66 9.72
CA SER A 383 -14.47 20.47 10.23
C SER A 383 -15.21 19.77 11.38
N THR A 384 -15.82 20.53 12.29
CA THR A 384 -16.63 19.96 13.38
C THR A 384 -17.87 19.25 12.83
N HIS A 385 -18.61 19.87 11.90
CA HIS A 385 -19.81 19.27 11.31
C HIS A 385 -19.48 18.08 10.40
N ILE A 386 -18.39 18.17 9.63
CA ILE A 386 -17.84 17.07 8.84
C ILE A 386 -17.49 15.89 9.73
N PHE A 387 -16.79 16.14 10.84
CA PHE A 387 -16.44 15.09 11.80
C PHE A 387 -17.67 14.42 12.39
N LEU A 388 -18.66 15.21 12.82
CA LEU A 388 -19.93 14.68 13.35
C LEU A 388 -20.66 13.81 12.33
N ASN A 389 -20.74 14.24 11.06
CA ASN A 389 -21.37 13.44 10.01
C ASN A 389 -20.59 12.15 9.71
N LEU A 390 -19.25 12.20 9.76
CA LEU A 390 -18.39 11.04 9.55
C LEU A 390 -18.58 9.99 10.66
N VAL A 391 -18.79 10.43 11.91
CA VAL A 391 -19.16 9.55 13.03
C VAL A 391 -20.50 8.85 12.76
N VAL A 392 -21.52 9.57 12.26
CA VAL A 392 -22.81 8.96 11.90
C VAL A 392 -22.64 7.90 10.79
N ILE A 393 -21.88 8.21 9.73
CA ILE A 393 -21.55 7.25 8.66
C ILE A 393 -20.89 5.99 9.24
N ALA A 394 -19.89 6.18 10.12
CA ALA A 394 -19.16 5.07 10.72
C ALA A 394 -20.06 4.16 11.57
N ILE A 395 -20.95 4.74 12.39
CA ILE A 395 -21.89 3.97 13.21
C ILE A 395 -22.80 3.11 12.34
N ILE A 396 -23.37 3.70 11.28
CA ILE A 396 -24.27 2.99 10.35
C ILE A 396 -23.50 1.88 9.61
N LEU A 397 -22.32 2.18 9.07
CA LEU A 397 -21.49 1.19 8.38
C LEU A 397 -21.10 0.02 9.29
N VAL A 398 -20.73 0.28 10.55
CA VAL A 398 -20.39 -0.77 11.51
C VAL A 398 -21.61 -1.63 11.83
N ALA A 399 -22.78 -1.01 12.05
CA ALA A 399 -24.01 -1.75 12.32
C ALA A 399 -24.38 -2.71 11.17
N TYR A 400 -24.32 -2.22 9.92
CA TYR A 400 -24.56 -3.06 8.75
C TYR A 400 -23.46 -4.10 8.56
N ALA A 401 -22.18 -3.77 8.78
CA ALA A 401 -21.06 -4.71 8.62
C ALA A 401 -21.17 -5.90 9.58
N VAL A 402 -21.49 -5.63 10.85
CA VAL A 402 -21.73 -6.68 11.84
C VAL A 402 -22.93 -7.53 11.46
N THR A 403 -24.03 -6.90 11.05
CA THR A 403 -25.25 -7.62 10.65
C THR A 403 -24.99 -8.53 9.44
N SER A 404 -24.35 -8.02 8.39
CA SER A 404 -23.98 -8.79 7.20
C SER A 404 -22.98 -9.91 7.51
N ASN A 405 -22.02 -9.69 8.41
CA ASN A 405 -21.08 -10.73 8.82
C ASN A 405 -21.78 -11.87 9.57
N ILE A 406 -22.77 -11.57 10.42
CA ILE A 406 -23.51 -12.59 11.17
C ILE A 406 -24.43 -13.39 10.24
N ILE A 407 -25.14 -12.71 9.32
CA ILE A 407 -26.09 -13.38 8.42
C ILE A 407 -25.35 -14.18 7.33
N TYR A 408 -24.41 -13.54 6.63
CA TYR A 408 -23.80 -14.09 5.42
C TYR A 408 -22.37 -14.61 5.60
N GLY A 409 -21.73 -14.40 6.77
CA GLY A 409 -20.30 -14.70 6.93
C GLY A 409 -19.92 -16.18 6.90
N TRP A 410 -20.89 -17.09 7.07
CA TRP A 410 -20.65 -18.52 6.98
C TRP A 410 -20.67 -19.04 5.53
N GLU A 411 -21.39 -18.36 4.64
CA GLU A 411 -21.60 -18.76 3.24
C GLU A 411 -20.80 -17.91 2.25
N LEU A 412 -20.85 -16.59 2.39
CA LEU A 412 -20.23 -15.65 1.44
C LEU A 412 -18.85 -15.21 1.92
N ALA A 413 -17.82 -15.48 1.11
CA ALA A 413 -16.43 -15.10 1.39
C ALA A 413 -16.26 -13.59 1.62
N SER A 414 -17.02 -12.76 0.89
CA SER A 414 -17.04 -11.30 0.97
C SER A 414 -17.49 -10.76 2.35
N TYR A 415 -18.22 -11.57 3.12
CA TYR A 415 -18.74 -11.21 4.44
C TYR A 415 -18.16 -12.06 5.56
N LYS A 416 -17.16 -12.91 5.29
CA LYS A 416 -16.60 -13.87 6.26
C LYS A 416 -16.08 -13.24 7.54
N THR A 417 -15.39 -12.11 7.43
CA THR A 417 -14.85 -11.37 8.59
C THR A 417 -15.48 -10.00 8.68
N PHE A 418 -15.48 -9.41 9.87
CA PHE A 418 -15.94 -8.03 10.07
C PHE A 418 -15.23 -7.05 9.12
N THR A 419 -13.90 -7.18 8.94
CA THR A 419 -13.13 -6.31 8.05
C THR A 419 -13.51 -6.51 6.59
N SER A 420 -13.70 -7.75 6.15
CA SER A 420 -14.17 -8.06 4.79
C SER A 420 -15.57 -7.51 4.55
N ALA A 421 -16.49 -7.70 5.50
CA ALA A 421 -17.85 -7.18 5.42
C ALA A 421 -17.88 -5.64 5.36
N LEU A 422 -17.08 -4.97 6.20
CA LEU A 422 -16.94 -3.51 6.19
C LEU A 422 -16.40 -3.01 4.84
N LEU A 423 -15.38 -3.67 4.29
CA LEU A 423 -14.82 -3.33 2.98
C LEU A 423 -15.87 -3.50 1.87
N THR A 424 -16.59 -4.62 1.87
CA THR A 424 -17.63 -4.90 0.89
C THR A 424 -18.75 -3.86 0.95
N LEU A 425 -19.15 -3.41 2.15
CA LEU A 425 -20.15 -2.34 2.31
C LEU A 425 -19.65 -0.97 1.85
N ILE A 426 -18.36 -0.66 1.99
CA ILE A 426 -17.77 0.55 1.41
C ILE A 426 -17.75 0.45 -0.12
N CYS A 427 -17.37 -0.71 -0.67
CA CYS A 427 -17.41 -0.96 -2.12
C CYS A 427 -18.84 -0.86 -2.68
N LEU A 428 -19.84 -1.33 -1.93
CA LEU A 428 -21.26 -1.14 -2.24
C LEU A 428 -21.61 0.35 -2.42
N GLN A 429 -21.11 1.25 -1.57
CA GLN A 429 -21.36 2.69 -1.70
C GLN A 429 -20.72 3.30 -2.96
N ILE A 430 -19.61 2.73 -3.42
CA ILE A 430 -18.93 3.14 -4.65
C ILE A 430 -19.65 2.57 -5.90
N GLY A 431 -20.49 1.55 -5.72
CA GLY A 431 -21.19 0.85 -6.80
C GLY A 431 -20.46 -0.39 -7.31
N ILE A 432 -19.45 -0.88 -6.57
CA ILE A 432 -18.70 -2.10 -6.91
C ILE A 432 -19.17 -3.21 -5.97
N PHE A 433 -20.20 -3.96 -6.36
CA PHE A 433 -20.70 -5.08 -5.57
C PHE A 433 -21.28 -6.17 -6.46
N ASN A 434 -21.12 -7.42 -6.03
CA ASN A 434 -21.74 -8.56 -6.69
C ASN A 434 -23.12 -8.81 -6.05
N PHE A 435 -24.15 -8.21 -6.63
CA PHE A 435 -25.52 -8.34 -6.10
C PHE A 435 -26.06 -9.76 -6.28
N ASP A 436 -25.61 -10.45 -7.34
CA ASP A 436 -26.09 -11.77 -7.71
C ASP A 436 -25.71 -12.82 -6.65
N GLU A 437 -24.51 -12.71 -6.05
CA GLU A 437 -24.07 -13.60 -4.96
C GLU A 437 -24.97 -13.55 -3.73
N VAL A 438 -25.46 -12.37 -3.35
CA VAL A 438 -26.29 -12.19 -2.15
C VAL A 438 -27.73 -12.59 -2.41
N LEU A 439 -28.25 -12.24 -3.59
CA LEU A 439 -29.63 -12.52 -3.97
C LEU A 439 -29.89 -14.03 -4.11
N ASN A 440 -28.91 -14.79 -4.60
CA ASN A 440 -29.07 -16.23 -4.81
C ASN A 440 -29.26 -17.05 -3.52
N ASP A 441 -28.80 -16.54 -2.37
CA ASP A 441 -28.98 -17.17 -1.06
C ASP A 441 -30.38 -16.84 -0.50
N ASP A 442 -30.61 -15.57 -0.13
CA ASP A 442 -31.88 -15.10 0.42
C ASP A 442 -32.34 -13.79 -0.23
N HIS A 443 -33.18 -13.90 -1.26
CA HIS A 443 -33.71 -12.76 -2.01
C HIS A 443 -34.34 -11.67 -1.15
N LEU A 444 -35.12 -12.05 -0.12
CA LEU A 444 -35.90 -11.10 0.66
C LEU A 444 -35.05 -10.36 1.70
N ILE A 445 -34.28 -11.08 2.51
CA ILE A 445 -33.42 -10.50 3.54
C ILE A 445 -32.27 -9.72 2.89
N GLY A 446 -31.66 -10.27 1.84
CA GLY A 446 -30.62 -9.60 1.08
C GLY A 446 -31.12 -8.31 0.44
N GLY A 447 -32.23 -8.38 -0.30
CA GLY A 447 -32.83 -7.20 -0.92
C GLY A 447 -33.15 -6.08 0.07
N LEU A 448 -33.71 -6.43 1.24
CA LEU A 448 -34.01 -5.47 2.29
C LEU A 448 -32.75 -4.87 2.94
N LEU A 449 -31.76 -5.69 3.26
CA LEU A 449 -30.54 -5.25 3.94
C LEU A 449 -29.70 -4.35 3.02
N PHE A 450 -29.45 -4.77 1.78
CA PHE A 450 -28.67 -4.00 0.82
C PHE A 450 -29.43 -2.78 0.30
N GLY A 451 -30.73 -2.92 0.05
CA GLY A 451 -31.59 -1.82 -0.34
C GLY A 451 -31.67 -0.74 0.74
N SER A 452 -31.93 -1.11 1.99
CA SER A 452 -31.98 -0.15 3.10
C SER A 452 -30.62 0.50 3.35
N CYS A 453 -29.52 -0.27 3.29
CA CYS A 453 -28.16 0.25 3.43
C CYS A 453 -27.84 1.30 2.35
N THR A 454 -28.14 1.00 1.09
CA THR A 454 -27.92 1.91 -0.04
C THR A 454 -28.77 3.17 0.09
N ILE A 455 -30.04 3.04 0.50
CA ILE A 455 -30.91 4.20 0.65
C ILE A 455 -30.42 5.11 1.79
N LEU A 456 -30.12 4.54 2.95
CA LEU A 456 -29.69 5.32 4.10
C LEU A 456 -28.33 5.97 3.88
N LEU A 457 -27.32 5.22 3.43
CA LEU A 457 -25.97 5.77 3.27
C LEU A 457 -25.86 6.71 2.06
N THR A 458 -26.40 6.33 0.90
CA THR A 458 -26.27 7.13 -0.33
C THR A 458 -27.26 8.29 -0.38
N PHE A 459 -28.56 8.03 -0.22
CA PHE A 459 -29.56 9.08 -0.43
C PHE A 459 -29.72 10.00 0.78
N VAL A 460 -29.52 9.50 2.00
CA VAL A 460 -29.69 10.33 3.20
C VAL A 460 -28.35 10.91 3.66
N VAL A 461 -27.41 10.06 4.04
CA VAL A 461 -26.22 10.52 4.77
C VAL A 461 -25.18 11.20 3.87
N LEU A 462 -24.93 10.67 2.67
CA LEU A 462 -24.03 11.33 1.71
C LEU A 462 -24.59 12.65 1.19
N ASN A 463 -25.89 12.74 0.93
CA ASN A 463 -26.49 14.02 0.53
C ASN A 463 -26.47 15.06 1.66
N LEU A 464 -26.69 14.64 2.91
CA LEU A 464 -26.51 15.50 4.08
C LEU A 464 -25.07 16.00 4.19
N PHE A 465 -24.08 15.13 3.94
CA PHE A 465 -22.68 15.49 3.94
C PHE A 465 -22.37 16.60 2.92
N VAL A 466 -22.86 16.44 1.69
CA VAL A 466 -22.69 17.42 0.62
C VAL A 466 -23.37 18.74 0.99
N ALA A 467 -24.57 18.70 1.55
CA ALA A 467 -25.30 19.90 2.00
C ALA A 467 -24.53 20.68 3.06
N VAL A 468 -23.96 20.01 4.07
CA VAL A 468 -23.15 20.65 5.12
C VAL A 468 -21.93 21.37 4.54
N ILE A 469 -21.26 20.75 3.56
CA ILE A 469 -20.10 21.36 2.87
C ILE A 469 -20.54 22.58 2.06
N LEU A 470 -21.64 22.48 1.30
CA LEU A 470 -22.16 23.57 0.47
C LEU A 470 -22.55 24.79 1.32
N VAL A 471 -23.27 24.58 2.42
CA VAL A 471 -23.66 25.67 3.33
C VAL A 471 -22.41 26.37 3.89
N SER A 472 -21.42 25.59 4.32
CA SER A 472 -20.17 26.15 4.86
C SER A 472 -19.37 26.92 3.83
N LEU A 473 -19.36 26.48 2.57
CA LEU A 473 -18.73 27.18 1.45
C LEU A 473 -19.45 28.49 1.12
N GLU A 474 -20.78 28.49 1.10
CA GLU A 474 -21.59 29.68 0.83
C GLU A 474 -21.39 30.76 1.93
N GLU A 475 -21.32 30.35 3.19
CA GLU A 475 -21.02 31.25 4.31
C GLU A 475 -19.64 31.91 4.18
N GLU A 476 -18.61 31.14 3.83
CA GLU A 476 -17.26 31.68 3.65
C GLU A 476 -17.15 32.57 2.40
N GLN A 477 -17.88 32.25 1.32
CA GLN A 477 -17.98 33.12 0.14
C GLN A 477 -18.57 34.49 0.50
N LYS A 478 -19.62 34.52 1.35
CA LYS A 478 -20.25 35.76 1.82
C LYS A 478 -19.35 36.55 2.77
N GLN A 479 -18.49 35.89 3.53
CA GLN A 479 -17.59 36.51 4.51
C GLN A 479 -16.16 36.73 3.99
N HIS A 480 -15.91 36.57 2.69
CA HIS A 480 -14.55 36.59 2.12
C HIS A 480 -13.87 37.95 2.33
N LYS A 481 -13.01 38.04 3.36
CA LYS A 481 -12.04 39.12 3.52
C LYS A 481 -10.81 38.78 2.68
N PRO A 482 -10.28 39.69 1.85
CA PRO A 482 -9.04 39.44 1.12
C PRO A 482 -7.93 39.15 2.13
N SER A 483 -7.32 37.97 2.02
CA SER A 483 -6.22 37.55 2.89
C SER A 483 -4.99 38.44 2.60
N GLU A 484 -4.17 38.75 3.61
CA GLU A 484 -2.87 39.42 3.39
C GLU A 484 -2.01 38.66 2.36
N GLU A 485 -2.14 37.33 2.28
CA GLU A 485 -1.45 36.47 1.31
C GLU A 485 -1.98 36.66 -0.12
N GLU A 486 -3.25 37.05 -0.29
CA GLU A 486 -3.86 37.34 -1.60
C GLU A 486 -3.33 38.65 -2.19
N GLU A 487 -3.13 39.68 -1.34
CA GLU A 487 -2.46 40.93 -1.76
C GLU A 487 -0.99 40.69 -2.17
N VAL A 488 -0.30 39.76 -1.50
CA VAL A 488 1.09 39.38 -1.83
C VAL A 488 1.15 38.68 -3.19
N VAL A 489 0.19 37.81 -3.48
CA VAL A 489 0.12 37.03 -4.73
C VAL A 489 -0.27 37.90 -5.92
N ASP A 490 -1.23 38.82 -5.74
CA ASP A 490 -1.57 39.81 -6.77
C ASP A 490 -0.36 40.69 -7.12
N LEU A 491 0.45 41.09 -6.13
CA LEU A 491 1.69 41.84 -6.36
C LEU A 491 2.75 41.00 -7.09
N LEU A 492 2.90 39.71 -6.76
CA LEU A 492 3.81 38.78 -7.45
C LEU A 492 3.41 38.59 -8.90
N LEU A 493 2.14 38.30 -9.18
CA LEU A 493 1.61 38.13 -10.53
C LEU A 493 1.77 39.41 -11.34
N ASN A 494 1.49 40.57 -10.76
CA ASN A 494 1.66 41.84 -11.45
C ASN A 494 3.13 42.11 -11.81
N ASN A 495 4.07 41.78 -10.92
CA ASN A 495 5.51 41.91 -11.20
C ASN A 495 5.98 40.91 -12.28
N ILE A 496 5.54 39.64 -12.23
CA ILE A 496 5.88 38.62 -13.24
C ILE A 496 5.26 38.99 -14.60
N CYS A 497 3.99 39.37 -14.64
CA CYS A 497 3.33 39.82 -15.86
C CYS A 497 4.00 41.08 -16.44
N SER A 498 4.47 42.00 -15.59
CA SER A 498 5.26 43.16 -16.04
C SER A 498 6.62 42.79 -16.63
N LEU A 499 7.26 41.72 -16.12
CA LEU A 499 8.50 41.16 -16.67
C LEU A 499 8.30 40.50 -18.04
N PHE A 500 7.13 39.92 -18.29
CA PHE A 500 6.75 39.31 -19.58
C PHE A 500 5.99 40.26 -20.52
N GLY A 501 5.81 41.53 -20.15
CA GLY A 501 5.11 42.53 -20.97
C GLY A 501 3.59 42.33 -21.09
N ILE A 502 3.00 41.45 -20.27
CA ILE A 502 1.57 41.13 -20.26
C ILE A 502 0.87 42.03 -19.24
N ARG A 503 -0.22 42.72 -19.63
CA ARG A 503 -1.04 43.50 -18.69
C ARG A 503 -1.87 42.57 -17.80
N TYR A 504 -1.51 42.48 -16.52
CA TYR A 504 -2.32 41.80 -15.52
C TYR A 504 -3.59 42.63 -15.23
N LYS A 505 -4.76 42.10 -15.61
CA LYS A 505 -6.06 42.76 -15.41
C LYS A 505 -6.64 42.28 -14.08
N ASN A 506 -6.56 43.13 -13.05
CA ASN A 506 -7.05 42.78 -11.72
C ASN A 506 -8.55 43.13 -11.60
N GLU A 507 -9.44 42.12 -11.65
CA GLU A 507 -10.91 42.30 -11.66
C GLU A 507 -11.46 42.96 -10.38
N LYS A 508 -10.75 42.84 -9.24
CA LYS A 508 -11.25 43.34 -7.94
C LYS A 508 -11.24 44.86 -7.78
N LYS A 509 -10.57 45.61 -8.66
CA LYS A 509 -10.49 47.07 -8.56
C LYS A 509 -11.67 47.81 -9.22
N LEU A 510 -12.54 47.11 -9.95
CA LEU A 510 -13.66 47.72 -10.67
C LEU A 510 -14.96 47.81 -9.84
N MET A 511 -15.18 46.92 -8.86
CA MET A 511 -16.40 46.95 -8.02
C MET A 511 -16.38 47.95 -6.86
N GLY A 512 -15.22 48.54 -6.54
CA GLY A 512 -15.07 49.48 -5.41
C GLY A 512 -15.24 50.96 -5.76
N LEU A 513 -15.39 51.30 -7.05
CA LEU A 513 -15.45 52.69 -7.52
C LEU A 513 -16.85 53.18 -7.87
N ASP A 514 -17.86 52.31 -7.94
CA ASP A 514 -19.24 52.71 -8.28
C ASP A 514 -20.12 53.06 -7.06
N VAL A 515 -19.59 53.00 -5.83
CA VAL A 515 -20.39 53.25 -4.61
C VAL A 515 -20.09 54.61 -3.95
N ASN A 516 -19.05 55.35 -4.36
CA ASN A 516 -18.74 56.67 -3.80
C ASN A 516 -18.39 57.68 -4.89
N GLY A 517 -19.43 58.27 -5.50
CA GLY A 517 -19.34 59.36 -6.47
C GLY A 517 -20.65 60.13 -6.56
N SER A 518 -20.78 61.13 -5.71
CA SER A 518 -21.90 62.00 -5.40
C SER A 518 -22.71 62.53 -6.60
N GLY A 519 -24.02 62.68 -6.37
CA GLY A 519 -24.87 63.56 -7.16
C GLY A 519 -24.44 65.03 -7.03
N ALA A 520 -24.41 65.71 -8.18
CA ALA A 520 -24.58 67.15 -8.32
C ALA A 520 -25.18 67.41 -9.71
N LEU A 521 -26.34 68.04 -9.73
CA LEU A 521 -27.03 68.52 -10.94
C LEU A 521 -26.19 69.57 -11.68
N ALA A 522 -26.09 69.45 -13.00
CA ALA A 522 -26.06 70.59 -13.91
C ALA A 522 -26.51 70.17 -15.32
N VAL A 523 -27.58 70.81 -15.78
CA VAL A 523 -28.14 70.79 -17.14
C VAL A 523 -27.21 71.55 -18.08
N ASN A 524 -26.89 71.00 -19.27
CA ASN A 524 -27.00 71.76 -20.53
C ASN A 524 -26.74 70.95 -21.82
N ASN A 525 -27.49 71.37 -22.84
CA ASN A 525 -27.61 70.88 -24.22
C ASN A 525 -26.30 70.82 -25.03
N SER A 526 -26.22 69.88 -25.98
CA SER A 526 -26.25 70.12 -27.44
C SER A 526 -25.44 69.07 -28.22
N ARG A 527 -26.04 68.53 -29.30
CA ARG A 527 -25.50 68.28 -30.66
C ARG A 527 -24.10 67.64 -30.77
N ASP A 528 -23.83 66.61 -31.56
CA ASP A 528 -24.21 66.47 -32.97
C ASP A 528 -23.55 65.22 -33.64
N PHE A 529 -24.16 64.75 -34.75
CA PHE A 529 -23.66 63.89 -35.87
C PHE A 529 -23.24 62.42 -35.60
N LEU A 530 -24.00 61.38 -36.00
CA LEU A 530 -24.38 60.82 -37.33
C LEU A 530 -23.32 59.92 -38.02
N ASN A 531 -23.80 58.71 -38.34
CA ASN A 531 -23.51 57.82 -39.48
C ASN A 531 -22.10 57.19 -39.59
N THR A 532 -21.99 55.87 -39.77
CA THR A 532 -22.41 55.10 -40.95
C THR A 532 -22.86 53.66 -40.58
N SER A 533 -24.12 53.27 -40.86
CA SER A 533 -24.63 52.54 -42.06
C SER A 533 -24.11 51.08 -42.17
N SER A 534 -24.95 50.07 -41.85
CA SER A 534 -25.82 49.27 -42.77
C SER A 534 -25.01 48.31 -43.66
N ALA A 535 -25.36 47.05 -43.97
CA ALA A 535 -26.54 46.19 -43.89
C ALA A 535 -25.98 44.72 -43.95
N ASP A 536 -26.65 43.58 -43.81
CA ASP A 536 -27.93 43.05 -44.29
C ASP A 536 -28.32 41.88 -43.35
N VAL A 537 -29.52 41.84 -42.77
CA VAL A 537 -30.77 41.20 -43.26
C VAL A 537 -30.70 39.67 -43.43
N ASN A 538 -31.51 39.04 -42.55
CA ASN A 538 -32.01 37.66 -42.50
C ASN A 538 -32.34 37.03 -43.85
N ILE A 539 -32.39 35.67 -43.88
CA ILE A 539 -33.54 34.87 -44.37
C ILE A 539 -33.16 33.36 -44.42
N TYR A 540 -33.72 32.52 -43.54
CA TYR A 540 -34.70 31.45 -43.87
C TYR A 540 -34.92 30.45 -42.70
N GLN A 541 -36.15 29.97 -42.67
CA GLN A 541 -36.87 29.21 -41.67
C GLN A 541 -36.81 27.68 -41.93
N LYS A 542 -36.90 26.92 -40.84
CA LYS A 542 -37.73 25.72 -40.60
C LYS A 542 -37.61 24.43 -41.47
N THR A 543 -37.46 23.35 -40.69
CA THR A 543 -38.17 22.03 -40.72
C THR A 543 -37.84 20.98 -41.78
N GLY A 544 -37.43 19.81 -41.26
CA GLY A 544 -38.18 18.56 -41.47
C GLY A 544 -37.62 17.59 -42.50
N HIS A 545 -36.79 16.64 -42.05
CA HIS A 545 -37.05 15.20 -42.18
C HIS A 545 -36.16 14.40 -41.24
#